data_AF-A0A5U0QR59-F1
#
_entry.id   AF-A0A5U0QR59-F1
#
_cell.length_a   1.000
_cell.length_b   1.000
_cell.length_c   1.000
_cell.angle_alpha   90.00
_cell.angle_beta   90.00
_cell.angle_gamma   90.00
#
_symmetry.space_group_name_H-M   'P 1'
#
loop_
_entity.id
_entity.type
_entity.pdbx_description
1 polymer ?
#
loop_
_entity_poly.entity_id
_entity_poly.type
_entity_poly.pdbx_seq_one_letter_code
_entity_poly.pdbx_strand_id
1 'polypeptide(L)'
;MPRPDDPEFIRLPLNDGSEFTVSESLVSEFESLYPAVDVRQALRNQRGWLLSDRRRLKTARGIKKFITGWLAKDQDRGGNRGRDSPPGIQDLPPPDNVIPPGFRG
;
A
#
# COMPACT_ATOMS: atom_id res chain seq x y z
N MET A 1 12.24 18.83 -4.23
CA MET A 1 11.49 19.44 -5.35
C MET A 1 11.06 18.31 -6.28
N PRO A 2 9.77 18.18 -6.64
CA PRO A 2 9.39 17.28 -7.73
C PRO A 2 9.92 17.87 -9.05
N ARG A 3 10.55 17.05 -9.88
CA ARG A 3 11.00 17.48 -11.22
C ARG A 3 9.77 17.53 -12.15
N PRO A 4 9.66 18.52 -13.04
CA PRO A 4 8.50 18.70 -13.92
C PRO A 4 8.25 17.55 -14.91
N ASP A 5 9.21 16.63 -15.07
CA ASP A 5 9.13 15.49 -15.99
C ASP A 5 8.92 14.13 -15.29
N ASP A 6 8.61 14.11 -13.98
CA ASP A 6 8.38 12.84 -13.27
C ASP A 6 7.02 12.26 -13.68
N PRO A 7 6.96 11.10 -14.37
CA PRO A 7 5.70 10.54 -14.79
C PRO A 7 4.85 10.18 -13.57
N GLU A 8 3.59 10.58 -13.56
CA GLU A 8 2.64 10.13 -12.55
C GLU A 8 2.30 8.65 -12.79
N PHE A 9 2.53 7.78 -11.79
CA PHE A 9 2.19 6.37 -11.90
C PHE A 9 0.72 6.11 -11.56
N ILE A 10 0.28 6.58 -10.40
CA ILE A 10 -1.09 6.36 -9.92
C ILE A 10 -1.54 7.45 -8.94
N ARG A 11 -2.85 7.73 -8.93
CA ARG A 11 -3.48 8.64 -7.97
C ARG A 11 -4.32 7.87 -6.97
N LEU A 12 -4.14 8.18 -5.69
CA LEU A 12 -4.89 7.58 -4.59
C LEU A 12 -5.91 8.60 -4.05
N PRO A 13 -7.21 8.31 -4.09
CA PRO A 13 -8.21 9.26 -3.62
C PRO A 13 -8.13 9.41 -2.09
N LEU A 14 -8.25 10.66 -1.64
CA LEU A 14 -8.25 11.05 -0.23
C LEU A 14 -9.66 11.43 0.23
N ASN A 15 -9.86 11.48 1.55
CA ASN A 15 -11.17 11.70 2.16
C ASN A 15 -11.70 13.13 2.00
N ASP A 16 -10.80 14.09 1.80
CA ASP A 16 -11.10 15.50 1.53
C ASP A 16 -11.48 15.75 0.05
N GLY A 17 -11.49 14.69 -0.77
CA GLY A 17 -11.75 14.78 -2.21
C GLY A 17 -10.52 15.15 -3.03
N SER A 18 -9.36 15.35 -2.40
CA SER A 18 -8.09 15.50 -3.10
C SER A 18 -7.54 14.12 -3.51
N GLU A 19 -6.55 14.11 -4.41
CA GLU A 19 -5.85 12.90 -4.82
C GLU A 19 -4.38 12.99 -4.45
N PHE A 20 -3.85 11.94 -3.83
CA PHE A 20 -2.43 11.80 -3.61
C PHE A 20 -1.78 11.19 -4.86
N THR A 21 -1.03 12.01 -5.58
CA THR A 21 -0.24 11.58 -6.74
C THR A 21 0.99 10.81 -6.29
N VAL A 22 1.10 9.57 -6.75
CA VAL A 22 2.31 8.75 -6.64
C VAL A 22 3.04 8.84 -7.98
N SER A 23 4.24 9.40 -7.97
CA SER A 23 5.09 9.53 -9.15
C SER A 23 5.99 8.30 -9.32
N GLU A 24 6.51 8.06 -10.52
CA GLU A 24 7.42 6.93 -10.80
C GLU A 24 8.69 6.99 -9.96
N SER A 25 9.25 8.17 -9.67
CA SER A 25 10.37 8.29 -8.72
C SER A 25 10.01 7.76 -7.33
N LEU A 26 8.80 8.03 -6.85
CA LEU A 26 8.34 7.54 -5.56
C LEU A 26 8.11 6.02 -5.58
N VAL A 27 7.63 5.48 -6.70
CA VAL A 27 7.53 4.03 -6.91
C VAL A 27 8.91 3.40 -6.85
N SER A 28 9.89 3.95 -7.56
CA SER A 28 11.27 3.43 -7.57
C SER A 28 11.93 3.50 -6.20
N GLU A 29 11.69 4.58 -5.43
CA GLU A 29 12.12 4.69 -4.04
C GLU A 29 11.53 3.56 -3.18
N PHE A 30 10.23 3.29 -3.31
CA PHE A 30 9.58 2.18 -2.62
C PHE A 30 10.07 0.82 -3.10
N GLU A 31 10.33 0.61 -4.39
CA GLU A 31 10.90 -0.65 -4.92
C GLU A 31 12.28 -0.91 -4.31
N SER A 32 13.09 0.13 -4.12
CA SER A 32 14.38 0.02 -3.44
C SER A 32 14.26 -0.29 -1.94
N LEU A 33 13.23 0.24 -1.26
CA LEU A 33 12.98 0.00 0.17
C LEU A 33 12.32 -1.37 0.42
N TYR A 34 11.50 -1.84 -0.52
CA TYR A 34 10.70 -3.05 -0.42
C TYR A 34 10.96 -4.02 -1.59
N PRO A 35 12.19 -4.53 -1.76
CA PRO A 35 12.56 -5.34 -2.92
C PRO A 35 11.83 -6.69 -3.01
N ALA A 36 11.25 -7.18 -1.90
CA ALA A 36 10.47 -8.42 -1.88
C ALA A 36 9.00 -8.22 -2.30
N VAL A 37 8.60 -6.98 -2.62
CA VAL A 37 7.21 -6.57 -2.88
C VAL A 37 7.07 -6.05 -4.31
N ASP A 38 6.01 -6.47 -4.99
CA ASP A 38 5.57 -5.80 -6.22
C ASP A 38 4.86 -4.49 -5.85
N VAL A 39 5.65 -3.43 -5.70
CA VAL A 39 5.18 -2.09 -5.29
C VAL A 39 4.12 -1.55 -6.25
N ARG A 40 4.34 -1.71 -7.56
CA ARG A 40 3.41 -1.25 -8.60
C ARG A 40 2.04 -1.91 -8.45
N GLN A 41 2.02 -3.23 -8.26
CA GLN A 41 0.77 -3.97 -8.05
C GLN A 41 0.14 -3.65 -6.69
N ALA A 42 0.95 -3.51 -5.63
CA ALA A 42 0.48 -3.11 -4.31
C ALA A 42 -0.20 -1.74 -4.33
N LEU A 43 0.33 -0.77 -5.05
CA LEU A 43 -0.28 0.57 -5.22
C LEU A 43 -1.61 0.52 -5.98
N ARG A 44 -1.73 -0.32 -7.01
CA ARG A 44 -3.01 -0.55 -7.71
C ARG A 44 -4.07 -1.15 -6.78
N ASN A 45 -3.69 -2.13 -5.98
CA ASN A 45 -4.57 -2.75 -4.98
C ASN A 45 -5.03 -1.73 -3.93
N GLN A 46 -4.13 -0.86 -3.48
CA GLN A 46 -4.43 0.24 -2.57
C GLN A 46 -5.44 1.22 -3.18
N ARG A 47 -5.30 1.60 -4.45
CA ARG A 47 -6.29 2.44 -5.14
C ARG A 47 -7.66 1.77 -5.19
N GLY A 48 -7.72 0.49 -5.58
CA GLY A 48 -8.96 -0.28 -5.61
C GLY A 48 -9.64 -0.35 -4.24
N TRP A 49 -8.86 -0.54 -3.17
CA TRP A 49 -9.36 -0.53 -1.80
C TRP A 49 -9.99 0.80 -1.39
N LEU A 50 -9.35 1.92 -1.73
CA LEU A 50 -9.85 3.26 -1.44
C LEU A 50 -11.11 3.59 -2.26
N LEU A 51 -11.21 3.09 -3.49
CA LEU A 51 -12.40 3.25 -4.33
C LEU A 51 -13.58 2.38 -3.86
N SER A 52 -13.31 1.22 -3.25
CA SER A 52 -14.35 0.28 -2.82
C SER A 52 -15.25 0.81 -1.71
N ASP A 53 -14.76 1.69 -0.83
CA ASP A 53 -15.55 2.26 0.27
C ASP A 53 -15.03 3.65 0.64
N ARG A 54 -15.86 4.68 0.40
CA ARG A 54 -15.52 6.08 0.69
C ARG A 54 -15.29 6.36 2.18
N ARG A 55 -15.84 5.53 3.08
CA ARG A 55 -15.57 5.65 4.53
C ARG A 55 -14.14 5.26 4.91
N ARG A 56 -13.43 4.55 4.01
CA ARG A 56 -12.06 4.08 4.22
C ARG A 56 -10.99 5.00 3.63
N LEU A 57 -11.42 6.11 3.01
CA LEU A 57 -10.52 7.13 2.46
C LEU A 57 -9.60 7.68 3.56
N LYS A 58 -8.32 7.81 3.23
CA LYS A 58 -7.31 8.32 4.16
C LYS A 58 -7.15 9.83 4.00
N THR A 59 -6.64 10.48 5.04
CA THR A 59 -6.24 11.88 4.98
C THR A 59 -4.85 12.01 4.32
N ALA A 60 -4.52 13.21 3.81
CA ALA A 60 -3.19 13.49 3.26
C ALA A 60 -2.04 13.17 4.25
N ARG A 61 -2.27 13.31 5.56
CA ARG A 61 -1.30 12.93 6.60
C ARG A 61 -1.22 11.41 6.82
N GLY A 62 -2.32 10.69 6.64
CA GLY A 62 -2.43 9.26 6.89
C GLY A 62 -2.08 8.37 5.69
N ILE A 63 -2.17 8.87 4.46
CA ILE A 63 -1.97 8.07 3.24
C ILE A 63 -0.53 7.54 3.14
N LYS A 64 0.48 8.33 3.52
CA LYS A 64 1.88 7.87 3.52
C LYS A 64 2.12 6.71 4.47
N LYS A 65 1.58 6.80 5.70
CA LYS A 65 1.65 5.70 6.69
C LYS A 65 0.89 4.46 6.23
N PHE A 66 -0.21 4.64 5.51
CA PHE A 66 -0.97 3.55 4.92
C PHE A 66 -0.17 2.82 3.85
N ILE A 67 0.48 3.54 2.94
CA ILE A 67 1.32 2.95 1.88
C ILE A 67 2.49 2.18 2.49
N THR A 68 3.28 2.82 3.36
CA THR A 68 4.46 2.16 3.96
C THR A 68 4.09 0.96 4.84
N GLY A 69 2.97 1.05 5.58
CA GLY A 69 2.45 -0.08 6.36
C GLY A 69 1.95 -1.24 5.50
N TRP A 70 1.35 -0.96 4.33
CA TRP A 70 0.95 -2.00 3.37
C TRP A 70 2.17 -2.71 2.78
N LEU A 71 3.15 -1.94 2.29
CA LEU A 71 4.36 -2.47 1.69
C LEU A 71 5.20 -3.28 2.69
N ALA A 72 5.35 -2.81 3.93
CA ALA A 72 6.03 -3.56 4.98
C ALA A 72 5.39 -4.93 5.24
N LYS A 73 4.06 -4.98 5.36
CA LYS A 73 3.32 -6.24 5.54
C LYS A 73 3.39 -7.19 4.35
N ASP A 74 3.54 -6.66 3.13
CA ASP A 74 3.71 -7.47 1.94
C ASP A 74 5.15 -8.03 1.87
N GLN A 75 6.14 -7.22 2.26
CA GLN A 75 7.55 -7.63 2.35
C GLN A 75 7.75 -8.76 3.37
N ASP A 76 7.19 -8.61 4.57
CA ASP A 76 7.28 -9.63 5.61
C ASP A 76 6.63 -10.95 5.16
N ARG A 77 5.58 -10.89 4.34
CA ARG A 77 4.95 -12.08 3.73
C ARG A 77 5.76 -12.67 2.57
N GLY A 78 6.43 -11.84 1.78
CA GLY A 78 7.32 -12.25 0.71
C GLY A 78 8.60 -12.92 1.23
N GLY A 79 9.11 -12.46 2.38
CA GLY A 79 10.32 -12.98 3.04
C GLY A 79 10.12 -14.30 3.78
N ASN A 80 8.91 -14.62 4.25
CA ASN A 80 8.65 -15.81 5.05
C ASN A 80 8.38 -17.10 4.24
N ARG A 81 8.85 -17.19 2.99
CA ARG A 81 8.78 -18.44 2.20
C ARG A 81 9.89 -19.44 2.53
N GLY A 82 10.74 -19.14 3.50
CA GLY A 82 11.74 -20.06 4.01
C GLY A 82 11.78 -20.04 5.54
N ARG A 83 11.40 -21.18 6.14
CA ARG A 83 11.46 -21.54 7.57
C ARG A 83 10.25 -21.16 8.43
N ASP A 84 9.47 -22.20 8.65
CA ASP A 84 8.84 -22.54 9.92
C ASP A 84 7.63 -21.70 10.37
N SER A 85 6.47 -22.34 10.16
CA SER A 85 5.18 -22.12 10.80
C SER A 85 4.43 -20.82 10.44
N PRO A 86 3.12 -20.93 10.12
CA PRO A 86 2.29 -19.75 9.88
C PRO A 86 2.17 -18.98 11.20
N PRO A 87 2.42 -17.65 11.24
CA PRO A 87 2.12 -16.89 12.43
C PRO A 87 0.62 -17.01 12.69
N GLY A 88 0.27 -17.47 13.90
CA GLY A 88 -1.11 -17.56 14.36
C GLY A 88 -1.78 -16.20 14.28
N ILE A 89 -3.03 -16.19 13.83
CA ILE A 89 -3.88 -15.00 13.64
C ILE A 89 -4.31 -14.43 15.01
N GLN A 90 -3.40 -14.15 15.93
CA GLN A 90 -3.76 -13.64 17.26
C GLN A 90 -2.79 -12.58 17.81
N ASP A 91 -1.56 -12.46 17.27
CA ASP A 91 -0.50 -11.61 17.87
C ASP A 91 -0.21 -10.30 17.11
N LEU A 92 -1.09 -9.88 16.19
CA LEU A 92 -0.95 -8.61 15.48
C LEU A 92 -1.78 -7.51 16.19
N PRO A 93 -1.20 -6.36 16.59
CA PRO A 93 -1.99 -5.25 17.10
C PRO A 93 -2.97 -4.78 16.00
N PRO A 94 -4.22 -4.41 16.34
CA PRO A 94 -5.24 -4.16 15.35
C PRO A 94 -5.02 -2.78 14.70
N PRO A 95 -5.07 -2.72 13.36
CA PRO A 95 -5.78 -1.63 12.70
C PRO A 95 -7.01 -2.21 12.00
N ASP A 96 -8.19 -1.69 12.35
CA ASP A 96 -9.47 -2.04 11.76
C ASP A 96 -9.39 -2.19 10.22
N ASN A 97 -9.97 -3.28 9.72
CA ASN A 97 -10.11 -3.66 8.31
C ASN A 97 -8.86 -4.19 7.57
N VAL A 98 -8.61 -5.49 7.73
CA VAL A 98 -7.91 -6.29 6.71
C VAL A 98 -8.93 -7.07 5.89
N ILE A 99 -9.06 -6.79 4.58
CA ILE A 99 -9.24 -7.85 3.56
C ILE A 99 -8.60 -7.45 2.20
N PRO A 100 -7.42 -7.96 1.82
CA PRO A 100 -7.04 -8.03 0.39
C PRO A 100 -6.87 -9.51 -0.02
N PRO A 101 -7.60 -10.03 -1.02
CA PRO A 101 -6.95 -11.01 -1.94
C PRO A 101 -7.74 -11.28 -3.24
N GLY A 102 -7.40 -10.70 -4.41
CA GLY A 102 -8.36 -10.79 -5.55
C GLY A 102 -9.81 -10.45 -5.11
N PHE A 103 -9.91 -9.64 -4.04
CA PHE A 103 -11.09 -9.30 -3.24
C PHE A 103 -12.04 -10.47 -2.85
N ARG A 104 -11.53 -11.69 -2.55
CA ARG A 104 -12.16 -12.87 -1.88
C ARG A 104 -13.70 -13.04 -2.03
N GLY A 105 -14.12 -13.85 -3.01
CA GLY A 105 -15.43 -14.52 -3.07
C GLY A 105 -16.64 -13.61 -3.21
#